data_AF-A0A257WBQ4-F1
#
_entry.id   AF-A0A257WBQ4-F1
#
_cell.length_a   1.000
_cell.length_b   1.000
_cell.length_c   1.000
_cell.angle_alpha   90.00
_cell.angle_beta   90.00
_cell.angle_gamma   90.00
#
_symmetry.space_group_name_H-M   'P 1'
#
loop_
_entity.id
_entity.type
_entity.pdbx_description
1 polymer ?
#
loop_
_entity_poly.entity_id
_entity_poly.type
_entity_poly.pdbx_seq_one_letter_code
_entity_poly.pdbx_strand_id
1 'polypeptide(L)'
;MPISNDWHFFLHFWSEMAKKKIIITIDGWSSCGKSTLAKQLARELGYVYVDSGAMYRAITLYFLRNHVDWTDSSEVRKALEEISLAFHFNENSQASEIFLNEENVEYV
;
A
#
# COMPACT_ATOMS: atom_id res chain seq x y z
N MET A 1 28.51 -19.40 38.15
CA MET A 1 27.10 -19.87 38.10
C MET A 1 26.54 -19.75 39.49
N PRO A 2 25.41 -19.05 39.64
CA PRO A 2 24.10 -19.63 39.34
C PRO A 2 23.44 -18.97 38.12
N ILE A 3 22.71 -19.81 37.38
CA ILE A 3 21.77 -19.41 36.33
C ILE A 3 20.45 -19.14 37.04
N SER A 4 20.06 -17.88 37.20
CA SER A 4 18.67 -17.53 37.54
C SER A 4 17.91 -17.33 36.23
N ASN A 5 16.99 -18.25 35.97
CA ASN A 5 16.10 -18.36 34.82
C ASN A 5 15.12 -17.17 34.72
N ASP A 6 15.59 -16.01 34.30
CA ASP A 6 14.69 -14.90 34.00
C ASP A 6 14.22 -14.95 32.54
N TRP A 7 13.41 -15.98 32.24
CA TRP A 7 12.75 -16.13 30.95
C TRP A 7 11.83 -14.94 30.64
N HIS A 8 11.37 -14.21 31.67
CA HIS A 8 10.61 -12.99 31.50
C HIS A 8 11.46 -11.85 30.93
N PHE A 9 12.68 -11.62 31.43
CA PHE A 9 13.60 -10.64 30.83
C PHE A 9 13.97 -10.99 29.39
N PHE A 10 14.23 -12.27 29.11
CA PHE A 10 14.59 -12.73 27.77
C PHE A 10 13.43 -12.59 26.77
N LEU A 11 12.19 -12.90 27.17
CA LEU A 11 10.99 -12.70 26.34
C LEU A 11 10.64 -11.21 26.16
N HIS A 12 10.82 -10.37 27.19
CA HIS A 12 10.57 -8.93 27.09
C HIS A 12 11.57 -8.24 26.15
N PHE A 13 12.85 -8.61 26.24
CA PHE A 13 13.91 -8.12 25.34
C PHE A 13 13.69 -8.61 23.90
N TRP A 14 13.27 -9.86 23.73
CA TRP A 14 12.96 -10.43 22.41
C TRP A 14 11.69 -9.82 21.77
N SER A 15 10.71 -9.44 22.59
CA SER A 15 9.47 -8.76 22.18
C SER A 15 9.68 -7.26 21.88
N GLU A 16 10.54 -6.56 22.63
CA GLU A 16 10.97 -5.19 22.29
C GLU A 16 11.81 -5.14 21.00
N MET A 17 12.59 -6.20 20.74
CA MET A 17 13.23 -6.44 19.44
C MET A 17 12.28 -6.99 18.36
N ALA A 18 11.01 -7.26 18.67
CA ALA A 18 9.97 -7.60 17.69
C ALA A 18 9.59 -6.35 16.90
N LYS A 19 10.57 -5.92 16.10
CA LYS A 19 10.55 -5.13 14.87
C LYS A 19 9.49 -4.02 14.85
N LYS A 20 9.95 -2.83 15.20
CA LYS A 20 9.33 -1.57 14.79
C LYS A 20 9.04 -1.66 13.28
N LYS A 21 7.75 -1.60 12.91
CA LYS A 21 7.33 -1.62 11.50
C LYS A 21 7.92 -0.40 10.81
N ILE A 22 8.89 -0.63 9.93
CA ILE A 22 9.51 0.42 9.10
C ILE A 22 8.70 0.70 7.83
N ILE A 23 8.72 1.93 7.34
CA ILE A 23 8.19 2.27 6.02
C ILE A 23 9.35 2.21 5.03
N ILE A 24 9.17 1.49 3.92
CA ILE A 24 10.18 1.32 2.88
C ILE A 24 9.68 2.03 1.61
N THR A 25 10.37 3.08 1.18
CA THR A 25 10.13 3.75 -0.10
C THR A 25 11.14 3.27 -1.13
N ILE A 26 10.70 3.04 -2.37
CA ILE A 26 11.54 2.56 -3.47
C ILE A 26 11.37 3.51 -4.66
N ASP A 27 12.26 4.49 -4.75
CA ASP A 27 12.24 5.54 -5.76
C ASP A 27 13.32 5.34 -6.83
N GLY A 28 13.05 5.82 -8.04
CA GLY A 28 14.00 5.75 -9.17
C GLY A 28 13.30 5.89 -10.52
N TRP A 29 14.09 5.94 -11.60
CA TRP A 29 13.61 6.14 -12.97
C TRP A 29 12.57 5.10 -13.41
N SER A 30 11.68 5.48 -14.33
CA SER A 30 10.68 4.56 -14.89
C SER A 30 11.36 3.34 -15.54
N SER A 31 10.66 2.20 -15.56
CA SER A 31 11.12 0.95 -16.20
C SER A 31 12.31 0.20 -15.57
N CYS A 32 12.82 0.58 -14.39
CA CYS A 32 13.91 -0.16 -13.71
C CYS A 32 13.45 -1.40 -12.90
N GLY A 33 12.20 -1.86 -13.04
CA GLY A 33 11.69 -3.02 -12.29
C GLY A 33 11.36 -2.76 -10.80
N LYS A 34 11.32 -1.49 -10.37
CA LYS A 34 11.08 -1.08 -8.96
C LYS A 34 9.79 -1.69 -8.38
N SER A 35 8.68 -1.63 -9.11
CA SER A 35 7.40 -2.18 -8.66
C SER A 35 7.46 -3.71 -8.50
N THR A 36 8.16 -4.40 -9.40
CA THR A 36 8.37 -5.85 -9.30
C THR A 36 9.18 -6.21 -8.06
N LEU A 37 10.29 -5.50 -7.84
CA LEU A 37 11.12 -5.69 -6.64
C LEU A 37 10.34 -5.37 -5.36
N ALA A 38 9.60 -4.26 -5.34
CA ALA A 38 8.80 -3.83 -4.20
C ALA A 38 7.73 -4.85 -3.83
N LYS A 39 7.03 -5.42 -4.83
CA LYS A 39 6.03 -6.48 -4.63
C LYS A 39 6.66 -7.73 -4.02
N GLN A 40 7.80 -8.18 -4.56
CA GLN A 40 8.51 -9.34 -4.03
C GLN A 40 9.03 -9.10 -2.61
N LEU A 41 9.65 -7.94 -2.37
CA LEU A 41 10.15 -7.57 -1.05
C LEU A 41 9.03 -7.48 0.00
N ALA A 42 7.90 -6.89 -0.36
CA ALA A 42 6.75 -6.79 0.51
C ALA A 42 6.20 -8.18 0.88
N ARG A 43 6.12 -9.09 -0.09
CA ARG A 43 5.72 -10.48 0.14
C ARG A 43 6.67 -11.20 1.10
N GLU A 44 7.98 -11.13 0.86
CA GLU A 44 8.98 -11.82 1.69
C GLU A 44 9.03 -11.28 3.13
N LEU A 45 8.76 -9.98 3.31
CA LEU A 45 8.80 -9.34 4.63
C LEU A 45 7.43 -9.32 5.33
N GLY A 46 6.34 -9.74 4.67
CA GLY A 46 4.98 -9.65 5.20
C GLY A 46 4.46 -8.21 5.30
N TYR A 47 4.90 -7.33 4.40
CA TYR A 47 4.49 -5.93 4.31
C TYR A 47 3.40 -5.72 3.27
N VAL A 48 2.59 -4.69 3.49
CA VAL A 48 1.64 -4.20 2.48
C VAL A 48 2.42 -3.44 1.40
N TYR A 49 2.23 -3.83 0.15
CA TYR A 49 2.70 -3.07 -1.00
C TYR A 49 1.64 -2.06 -1.43
N VAL A 50 2.05 -0.80 -1.55
CA VAL A 50 1.21 0.31 -2.04
C VAL A 50 1.71 0.74 -3.41
N ASP A 51 0.88 0.56 -4.44
CA ASP A 51 1.15 1.05 -5.80
C ASP A 51 0.56 2.45 -5.97
N SER A 52 1.38 3.48 -5.79
CA SER A 52 0.93 4.86 -6.02
C SER A 52 0.47 5.10 -7.45
N GLY A 53 1.03 4.38 -8.44
CA GLY A 53 0.60 4.45 -9.83
C GLY A 53 -0.83 3.95 -10.01
N ALA A 54 -1.22 2.87 -9.33
CA ALA A 54 -2.59 2.40 -9.32
C ALA A 54 -3.55 3.44 -8.71
N MET A 55 -3.15 4.11 -7.62
CA MET A 55 -3.95 5.18 -7.00
C MET A 55 -4.24 6.33 -7.97
N TYR A 56 -3.20 6.86 -8.61
CA TYR A 56 -3.37 7.96 -9.57
C TYR A 56 -4.23 7.56 -10.76
N ARG A 57 -4.12 6.31 -11.25
CA ARG A 57 -4.98 5.79 -12.32
C ARG A 57 -6.45 5.67 -11.89
N ALA A 58 -6.71 5.17 -10.69
CA ALA A 58 -8.08 5.06 -10.15
C ALA A 58 -8.75 6.44 -9.99
N ILE A 59 -8.04 7.43 -9.46
CA ILE A 59 -8.53 8.82 -9.38
C ILE A 59 -8.81 9.37 -10.78
N THR A 60 -7.87 9.15 -11.72
CA THR A 60 -8.04 9.58 -13.11
C THR A 60 -9.29 8.94 -13.74
N LEU A 61 -9.51 7.65 -13.52
CA LEU A 61 -10.70 6.94 -14.00
C LEU A 61 -11.99 7.55 -13.42
N TYR A 62 -12.03 7.87 -12.13
CA TYR A 62 -13.16 8.57 -11.53
C TYR A 62 -13.42 9.91 -12.21
N PHE A 63 -12.37 10.70 -12.45
CA PHE A 63 -12.49 12.03 -13.08
C PHE A 63 -13.03 11.91 -14.51
N LEU A 64 -12.54 10.93 -15.27
CA LEU A 64 -13.02 10.66 -16.63
C LEU A 64 -14.48 10.21 -16.65
N ARG A 65 -14.89 9.32 -15.73
CA ARG A 65 -16.27 8.80 -15.65
C ARG A 65 -17.28 9.86 -15.21
N ASN A 66 -16.87 10.78 -14.35
CA ASN A 66 -17.74 11.84 -13.82
C ASN A 66 -17.57 13.19 -14.54
N HIS A 67 -16.79 13.22 -15.62
CA HIS A 67 -16.51 14.44 -16.40
C HIS A 67 -16.03 15.62 -15.55
N VAL A 68 -15.20 15.35 -14.54
CA VAL A 68 -14.65 16.36 -13.62
C VAL A 68 -13.68 17.26 -14.38
N ASP A 69 -13.88 18.58 -14.33
CA ASP A 69 -12.89 19.52 -14.85
C ASP A 69 -11.70 19.61 -13.89
N TRP A 70 -10.59 18.96 -14.25
CA TRP A 70 -9.36 18.98 -13.45
C TRP A 70 -8.68 20.35 -13.41
N THR A 71 -9.12 21.31 -14.22
CA THR A 71 -8.64 22.70 -14.18
C THR A 71 -9.40 23.55 -13.16
N ASP A 72 -10.58 23.12 -12.73
CA ASP A 72 -11.34 23.75 -11.64
C ASP A 72 -11.02 23.10 -10.29
N SER A 73 -10.24 23.80 -9.47
CA SER A 73 -9.87 23.35 -8.12
C SER A 73 -11.06 23.02 -7.19
N SER A 74 -12.23 23.61 -7.43
CA SER A 74 -13.44 23.36 -6.63
C SER A 74 -14.11 22.05 -7.03
N GLU A 75 -14.16 21.72 -8.33
CA GLU A 75 -14.64 20.43 -8.82
C GLU A 75 -13.70 19.30 -8.41
N VAL A 76 -12.39 19.52 -8.53
CA VAL A 76 -11.37 18.58 -8.05
C VAL A 76 -11.57 18.27 -6.56
N ARG A 77 -11.79 19.29 -5.72
CA ARG A 77 -12.01 19.07 -4.28
C ARG A 77 -13.25 18.22 -4.01
N LYS A 78 -14.37 18.54 -4.65
CA LYS A 78 -15.62 17.78 -4.50
C LYS A 78 -15.44 16.32 -4.95
N ALA A 79 -14.82 16.11 -6.10
CA ALA A 79 -14.53 14.78 -6.60
C ALA A 79 -13.66 13.98 -5.63
N LEU A 80 -12.62 14.58 -5.05
CA LEU A 80 -11.77 13.93 -4.06
C LEU A 80 -12.48 13.60 -2.74
N GLU A 81 -13.50 14.37 -2.35
CA GLU A 81 -14.34 14.06 -1.19
C GLU A 81 -15.25 12.84 -1.43
N GLU A 82 -15.59 12.54 -2.68
CA GLU A 82 -16.41 11.40 -3.09
C GLU A 82 -15.58 10.14 -3.45
N ILE A 83 -14.26 10.26 -3.52
CA ILE A 83 -13.36 9.15 -3.84
C ILE A 83 -12.92 8.43 -2.56
N SER A 84 -13.22 7.13 -2.51
CA SER A 84 -12.67 6.18 -1.55
C SER A 84 -11.77 5.19 -2.29
N LEU A 85 -10.50 5.12 -1.88
CA LEU A 85 -9.53 4.15 -2.38
C LEU A 85 -9.23 3.11 -1.32
N ALA A 86 -9.32 1.84 -1.68
CA ALA A 86 -8.92 0.72 -0.82
C ALA A 86 -7.97 -0.21 -1.57
N PHE A 87 -7.00 -0.77 -0.85
CA PHE A 87 -6.13 -1.82 -1.35
C PHE A 87 -6.50 -3.12 -0.69
N HIS A 88 -6.92 -4.10 -1.49
CA HIS A 88 -7.25 -5.44 -1.01
C HIS A 88 -6.20 -6.42 -1.51
N PHE A 89 -5.61 -7.19 -0.60
CA PHE A 89 -4.70 -8.26 -0.98
C PHE A 89 -5.50 -9.46 -1.49
N ASN A 90 -5.23 -9.87 -2.73
CA ASN A 90 -5.82 -11.06 -3.32
C ASN A 90 -4.85 -12.23 -3.18
N GLU A 91 -5.23 -13.23 -2.37
CA GLU A 91 -4.39 -14.40 -2.09
C GLU A 91 -4.08 -15.24 -3.34
N ASN A 92 -4.98 -15.26 -4.33
CA ASN A 92 -4.83 -16.05 -5.55
C ASN A 92 -3.80 -15.44 -6.50
N SER A 93 -3.88 -14.13 -6.75
CA SER A 93 -2.93 -13.41 -7.61
C SER A 93 -1.66 -12.99 -6.87
N GLN A 94 -1.64 -13.13 -5.54
CA GLN A 94 -0.59 -12.65 -4.64
C GLN A 94 -0.26 -11.16 -4.87
N ALA A 95 -1.27 -10.39 -5.25
CA ALA A 95 -1.16 -8.99 -5.62
C ALA A 95 -2.14 -8.15 -4.79
N SER A 96 -1.77 -6.89 -4.60
CA SER A 96 -2.66 -5.87 -4.06
C SER A 96 -3.50 -5.31 -5.20
N GLU A 97 -4.82 -5.44 -5.12
CA GLU A 97 -5.78 -4.92 -6.09
C GLU A 97 -6.37 -3.61 -5.56
N ILE A 98 -6.56 -2.63 -6.45
CA ILE A 98 -7.12 -1.34 -6.09
C ILE A 98 -8.64 -1.29 -6.30
N PHE A 99 -9.33 -0.79 -5.30
CA PHE A 99 -10.76 -0.56 -5.31
C PHE A 99 -11.04 0.94 -5.28
N LEU A 100 -11.89 1.40 -6.20
CA LEU A 100 -12.43 2.75 -6.27
C LEU A 100 -13.92 2.69 -5.91
N ASN A 101 -14.33 3.30 -4.81
CA ASN A 101 -15.73 3.31 -4.37
C ASN A 101 -16.35 1.90 -4.35
N GLU A 102 -15.63 0.94 -3.75
CA GLU A 102 -16.00 -0.48 -3.64
C GLU A 102 -15.95 -1.30 -4.96
N GLU A 103 -15.64 -0.66 -6.10
CA GLU A 103 -15.42 -1.33 -7.39
C GLU A 103 -13.94 -1.67 -7.58
N ASN A 104 -13.62 -2.93 -7.94
CA ASN A 104 -12.27 -3.29 -8.36
C ASN A 104 -11.98 -2.69 -9.74
N VAL A 105 -10.96 -1.82 -9.84
CA VAL A 105 -10.61 -1.11 -11.08
C VAL A 105 -9.28 -1.56 -11.69
N GLU A 106 -8.74 -2.70 -11.26
CA GLU A 106 -7.48 -3.25 -11.81
C GLU A 106 -7.67 -3.84 -13.23
N TYR A 107 -8.89 -4.22 -13.60
CA TYR A 107 -9.21 -4.92 -14.86
C TYR A 107 -10.16 -4.13 -15.79
N VAL A 108 -10.41 -2.85 -15.48
CA VAL A 108 -11.40 -2.02 -16.20
C VAL A 108 -10.74 -1.21 -17.31
#